data_AF-A0A3D6EXT7-F1
#
_entry.id   AF-A0A3D6EXT7-F1
#
_cell.length_a   1.000
_cell.length_b   1.000
_cell.length_c   1.000
_cell.angle_alpha   90.00
_cell.angle_beta   90.00
_cell.angle_gamma   90.00
#
_symmetry.space_group_name_H-M   'P 1'
#
loop_
_entity.id
_entity.type
_entity.pdbx_description
1 polymer ?
#
loop_
_entity_poly.entity_id
_entity_poly.type
_entity_poly.pdbx_seq_one_letter_code
_entity_poly.pdbx_strand_id
1 'polypeptide(L)'
;MRPVAFVSIVALMAACNQAAPVTENSADATNRSGLPPGATQEQFTDTPGITQAVLNNNEGKPISTGTLKDNVREGSWVEYHNNGLPKSITTYVNGKKEGMYLEFSENGQTTKRVNHHNDVRHGEYKEFNYTTVKEERFYNHGKLEGTVKIFYADGKVMEEGTYKNGLRDGVSRWYDQQGNMTIEYEYKNGELIKK
;
A
#
# COMPACT_ATOMS: atom_id res chain seq x y z
N MET A 1 -35.78 -43.46 -20.25
CA MET A 1 -35.38 -42.10 -20.70
C MET A 1 -33.91 -42.13 -21.12
N ARG A 2 -33.55 -41.40 -22.18
CA ARG A 2 -32.18 -40.95 -22.55
C ARG A 2 -32.06 -39.46 -22.13
N PRO A 3 -30.92 -38.72 -22.22
CA PRO A 3 -29.55 -39.04 -22.70
C PRO A 3 -28.71 -39.87 -21.68
N VAL A 4 -27.36 -39.83 -21.52
CA VAL A 4 -26.27 -38.95 -22.03
C VAL A 4 -25.11 -39.76 -22.66
N ALA A 5 -23.84 -39.54 -22.29
CA ALA A 5 -22.64 -39.82 -23.09
C ALA A 5 -21.34 -39.88 -22.25
N PHE A 6 -20.39 -40.71 -22.70
CA PHE A 6 -18.97 -40.67 -22.32
C PHE A 6 -18.27 -39.47 -22.95
N VAL A 7 -17.32 -38.86 -22.23
CA VAL A 7 -16.16 -38.18 -22.84
C VAL A 7 -14.90 -38.62 -22.08
N SER A 8 -14.06 -39.39 -22.75
CA SER A 8 -12.68 -39.61 -22.32
C SER A 8 -11.81 -38.46 -22.82
N ILE A 9 -10.98 -37.88 -21.97
CA ILE A 9 -9.78 -37.14 -22.40
C ILE A 9 -8.57 -37.77 -21.72
N VAL A 10 -7.54 -37.99 -22.53
CA VAL A 10 -6.30 -38.70 -22.19
C VAL A 10 -5.34 -37.79 -21.42
N ALA A 11 -4.50 -38.41 -20.59
CA ALA A 11 -3.54 -37.77 -19.71
C ALA A 11 -2.46 -36.94 -20.42
N LEU A 12 -1.85 -36.03 -19.66
CA LEU A 12 -0.46 -35.63 -19.86
C LEU A 12 0.24 -35.59 -18.50
N MET A 13 1.26 -36.43 -18.30
CA MET A 13 2.16 -36.27 -17.16
C MET A 13 3.22 -35.21 -17.50
N ALA A 14 3.57 -34.37 -16.52
CA ALA A 14 4.84 -33.65 -16.49
C ALA A 14 5.45 -33.79 -15.10
N ALA A 15 6.76 -33.97 -15.05
CA ALA A 15 7.44 -34.53 -13.87
C ALA A 15 7.84 -33.50 -12.81
N CYS A 16 8.15 -34.07 -11.65
CA CYS A 16 8.75 -33.46 -10.47
C CYS A 16 9.83 -32.39 -10.75
N ASN A 17 9.81 -31.31 -9.98
CA ASN A 17 11.05 -30.69 -9.50
C ASN A 17 10.88 -30.26 -8.05
N GLN A 18 11.46 -31.03 -7.12
CA GLN A 18 11.50 -30.67 -5.70
C GLN A 18 12.55 -29.57 -5.50
N ALA A 19 12.12 -28.37 -5.13
CA ALA A 19 13.03 -27.39 -4.55
C ALA A 19 13.54 -27.94 -3.21
N ALA A 20 14.86 -27.98 -3.04
CA ALA A 20 15.48 -28.42 -1.79
C ALA A 20 15.06 -27.51 -0.63
N PRO A 21 14.97 -28.03 0.61
CA PRO A 21 14.68 -27.20 1.78
C PRO A 21 15.82 -26.21 2.00
N VAL A 22 15.54 -24.93 1.79
CA VAL A 22 16.48 -23.86 2.17
C VAL A 22 16.52 -23.82 3.70
N THR A 23 17.64 -24.26 4.27
CA THR A 23 17.91 -24.11 5.70
C THR A 23 18.14 -22.63 6.01
N GLU A 24 17.08 -21.92 6.39
CA GLU A 24 17.24 -20.56 6.94
C GLU A 24 18.04 -20.62 8.25
N ASN A 25 19.21 -19.97 8.26
CA ASN A 25 20.03 -19.85 9.46
C ASN A 25 19.26 -19.07 10.54
N SER A 26 19.23 -19.61 11.76
CA SER A 26 18.46 -19.11 12.90
C SER A 26 19.03 -17.82 13.54
N ALA A 27 19.60 -16.91 12.75
CA ALA A 27 20.32 -15.72 13.20
C ALA A 27 19.58 -14.39 12.93
N ASP A 28 18.51 -14.39 12.13
CA ASP A 28 17.75 -13.19 11.74
C ASP A 28 16.42 -13.02 12.52
N ALA A 29 16.10 -13.95 13.42
CA ALA A 29 14.81 -13.99 14.13
C ALA A 29 14.59 -12.82 15.11
N THR A 30 15.67 -12.17 15.58
CA THR A 30 15.59 -11.12 16.61
C THR A 30 15.09 -9.77 16.08
N ASN A 31 15.05 -9.56 14.77
CA ASN A 31 14.61 -8.30 14.14
C ASN A 31 13.25 -8.43 13.42
N ARG A 32 12.60 -9.60 13.49
CA ARG A 32 11.28 -9.87 12.90
C ARG A 32 10.13 -9.98 13.92
N SER A 33 10.34 -9.52 15.16
CA SER A 33 9.25 -9.40 16.15
C SER A 33 8.22 -8.37 15.66
N GLY A 34 7.16 -8.84 14.99
CA GLY A 34 6.06 -7.99 14.51
C GLY A 34 5.23 -7.37 15.64
N LEU A 35 5.37 -7.91 16.85
CA LEU A 35 4.76 -7.46 18.09
C LEU A 35 5.31 -6.08 18.50
N PRO A 36 4.46 -5.04 18.62
CA PRO A 36 4.86 -3.78 19.22
C PRO A 36 5.25 -3.97 20.71
N PRO A 37 6.26 -3.25 21.22
CA PRO A 37 6.56 -3.25 22.65
C PRO A 37 5.33 -2.90 23.49
N GLY A 38 4.99 -3.75 24.46
CA GLY A 38 3.84 -3.58 25.34
C GLY A 38 2.49 -4.08 24.79
N ALA A 39 2.44 -4.70 23.62
CA ALA A 39 1.20 -5.28 23.10
C ALA A 39 0.83 -6.60 23.79
N THR A 40 -0.45 -6.76 24.13
CA THR A 40 -1.05 -8.03 24.55
C THR A 40 -1.34 -8.91 23.33
N GLN A 41 -1.37 -10.22 23.52
CA GLN A 41 -1.71 -11.19 22.47
C GLN A 41 -2.84 -12.13 22.91
N GLU A 42 -3.79 -12.37 22.02
CA GLU A 42 -4.82 -13.40 22.15
C GLU A 42 -4.75 -14.34 20.95
N GLN A 43 -4.76 -15.66 21.17
CA GLN A 43 -4.77 -16.65 20.09
C GLN A 43 -6.18 -16.78 19.52
N PHE A 44 -6.31 -16.81 18.19
CA PHE A 44 -7.59 -17.17 17.57
C PHE A 44 -7.81 -18.68 17.76
N THR A 45 -8.90 -19.07 18.42
CA THR A 45 -9.24 -20.47 18.74
C THR A 45 -9.36 -21.35 17.50
N ASP A 46 -9.72 -20.75 16.36
CA ASP A 46 -10.15 -21.44 15.16
C ASP A 46 -9.05 -21.46 14.07
N THR A 47 -7.90 -20.81 14.30
CA THR A 47 -6.78 -20.78 13.33
C THR A 47 -5.42 -20.82 14.03
N PRO A 48 -4.86 -22.03 14.25
CA PRO A 48 -3.56 -22.20 14.90
C PRO A 48 -2.44 -21.39 14.24
N GLY A 49 -1.56 -20.79 15.06
CA GLY A 49 -0.46 -19.96 14.59
C GLY A 49 -0.81 -18.50 14.31
N ILE A 50 -2.09 -18.13 14.36
CA ILE A 50 -2.57 -16.74 14.22
C ILE A 50 -2.92 -16.16 15.59
N THR A 51 -2.35 -15.01 15.94
CA THR A 51 -2.71 -14.23 17.14
C THR A 51 -3.20 -12.84 16.77
N GLN A 52 -4.15 -12.33 17.54
CA GLN A 52 -4.48 -10.91 17.56
C GLN A 52 -3.47 -10.22 18.49
N ALA A 53 -2.84 -9.16 18.00
CA ALA A 53 -2.04 -8.25 18.80
C ALA A 53 -2.83 -6.98 19.08
N VAL A 54 -2.82 -6.53 20.33
CA VAL A 54 -3.48 -5.29 20.78
C VAL A 54 -2.48 -4.47 21.59
N LEU A 55 -2.18 -3.26 21.15
CA LEU A 55 -1.42 -2.28 21.91
C LEU A 55 -2.39 -1.25 22.49
N ASN A 56 -2.40 -1.12 23.81
CA ASN A 56 -3.23 -0.18 24.55
C ASN A 56 -2.42 1.02 25.06
N ASN A 57 -3.09 2.16 25.30
CA ASN A 57 -2.54 3.26 26.07
C ASN A 57 -2.59 2.94 27.59
N ASN A 58 -2.08 3.87 28.42
CA ASN A 58 -2.09 3.75 29.88
C ASN A 58 -3.49 3.67 30.52
N GLU A 59 -4.55 3.98 29.76
CA GLU A 59 -5.96 3.93 30.20
C GLU A 59 -6.64 2.62 29.76
N GLY A 60 -5.92 1.71 29.07
CA GLY A 60 -6.46 0.47 28.53
C GLY A 60 -7.18 0.61 27.18
N LYS A 61 -7.16 1.79 26.55
CA LYS A 61 -7.76 2.01 25.23
C LYS A 61 -6.84 1.54 24.10
N PRO A 62 -7.31 0.78 23.09
CA PRO A 62 -6.49 0.37 21.97
C PRO A 62 -6.01 1.56 21.15
N ILE A 63 -4.69 1.65 20.96
CA ILE A 63 -4.01 2.59 20.07
C ILE A 63 -3.50 1.90 18.80
N SER A 64 -3.35 0.58 18.82
CA SER A 64 -3.10 -0.21 17.62
C SER A 64 -3.57 -1.66 17.78
N THR A 65 -4.06 -2.25 16.70
CA THR A 65 -4.45 -3.66 16.63
C THR A 65 -3.96 -4.28 15.32
N GLY A 66 -3.82 -5.59 15.28
CA GLY A 66 -3.55 -6.30 14.03
C GLY A 66 -3.37 -7.79 14.28
N THR A 67 -2.91 -8.48 13.25
CA THR A 67 -2.72 -9.93 13.28
C THR A 67 -1.24 -10.27 13.14
N LEU A 68 -0.80 -11.24 13.92
CA LEU A 68 0.48 -11.91 13.78
C LEU A 68 0.25 -13.34 13.31
N LYS A 69 1.08 -13.80 12.38
CA LYS A 69 1.26 -15.21 12.05
C LYS A 69 2.68 -15.59 12.43
N ASP A 70 2.85 -16.58 13.29
CA ASP A 70 4.16 -17.03 13.77
C ASP A 70 5.05 -15.88 14.33
N ASN A 71 4.42 -14.93 15.04
CA ASN A 71 4.98 -13.66 15.57
C ASN A 71 5.36 -12.58 14.53
N VAL A 72 5.07 -12.79 13.25
CA VAL A 72 5.33 -11.86 12.14
C VAL A 72 4.01 -11.19 11.71
N ARG A 73 4.02 -9.90 11.33
CA ARG A 73 2.78 -9.19 10.92
C ARG A 73 2.16 -9.78 9.66
N GLU A 74 0.86 -10.01 9.70
CA GLU A 74 0.09 -10.61 8.60
C GLU A 74 -1.29 -9.93 8.52
N GLY A 75 -1.78 -9.69 7.31
CA GLY A 75 -3.07 -9.01 7.09
C GLY A 75 -3.08 -7.54 7.50
N SER A 76 -4.27 -7.04 7.86
CA SER A 76 -4.48 -5.62 8.16
C SER A 76 -4.04 -5.25 9.58
N TRP A 77 -3.17 -4.25 9.68
CA TRP A 77 -2.78 -3.60 10.92
C TRP A 77 -3.44 -2.22 11.01
N VAL A 78 -4.09 -1.92 12.13
CA VAL A 78 -4.81 -0.67 12.37
C VAL A 78 -4.11 0.14 13.46
N GLU A 79 -3.94 1.44 13.23
CA GLU A 79 -3.64 2.42 14.27
C GLU A 79 -4.89 3.27 14.53
N TYR A 80 -5.08 3.75 15.76
CA TYR A 80 -6.24 4.54 16.14
C TYR A 80 -5.85 5.96 16.57
N HIS A 81 -6.77 6.90 16.34
CA HIS A 81 -6.74 8.24 16.93
C HIS A 81 -7.16 8.20 18.41
N ASN A 82 -6.88 9.27 19.15
CA ASN A 82 -7.28 9.38 20.57
C ASN A 82 -8.81 9.26 20.78
N ASN A 83 -9.62 9.62 19.78
CA ASN A 83 -11.07 9.41 19.83
C ASN A 83 -11.49 7.95 19.60
N GLY A 84 -10.63 7.10 19.05
CA GLY A 84 -10.87 5.67 18.79
C GLY A 84 -11.29 5.35 17.35
N LEU A 85 -11.36 6.35 16.45
CA LEU A 85 -11.50 6.09 15.01
C LEU A 85 -10.15 5.64 14.42
N PRO A 86 -10.14 4.84 13.33
CA PRO A 86 -8.92 4.50 12.63
C PRO A 86 -8.14 5.75 12.21
N LYS A 87 -6.82 5.73 12.45
CA LYS A 87 -5.83 6.71 11.99
C LYS A 87 -5.13 6.22 10.74
N SER A 88 -4.73 4.94 10.73
CA SER A 88 -4.21 4.28 9.55
C SER A 88 -4.58 2.81 9.49
N ILE A 89 -4.61 2.26 8.28
CA ILE A 89 -4.70 0.83 8.02
C ILE A 89 -3.55 0.47 7.08
N THR A 90 -2.73 -0.49 7.46
CA THR A 90 -1.59 -0.98 6.67
C THR A 90 -1.71 -2.49 6.49
N THR A 91 -1.76 -2.97 5.26
CA THR A 91 -1.71 -4.42 5.00
C THR A 91 -0.26 -4.93 5.01
N TYR A 92 -0.03 -6.07 5.66
CA TYR A 92 1.23 -6.78 5.72
C TYR A 92 1.09 -8.21 5.17
N VAL A 93 2.17 -8.71 4.56
CA VAL A 93 2.34 -10.13 4.19
C VAL A 93 3.75 -10.53 4.61
N ASN A 94 3.89 -11.58 5.44
CA ASN A 94 5.17 -12.01 6.00
C ASN A 94 6.01 -10.84 6.60
N GLY A 95 5.36 -9.91 7.29
CA GLY A 95 6.00 -8.80 8.00
C GLY A 95 6.31 -7.56 7.16
N LYS A 96 6.16 -7.63 5.83
CA LYS A 96 6.38 -6.52 4.90
C LYS A 96 5.08 -5.86 4.49
N LYS A 97 5.09 -4.55 4.26
CA LYS A 97 3.91 -3.84 3.72
C LYS A 97 3.65 -4.29 2.29
N GLU A 98 2.41 -4.69 2.02
CA GLU A 98 1.98 -5.28 0.75
C GLU A 98 0.55 -4.85 0.45
N GLY A 99 0.29 -4.31 -0.74
CA GLY A 99 -1.00 -3.73 -1.09
C GLY A 99 -1.27 -2.38 -0.42
N MET A 100 -2.51 -2.18 0.01
CA MET A 100 -3.03 -0.85 0.36
C MET A 100 -2.57 -0.36 1.76
N TYR A 101 -2.14 0.90 1.80
CA TYR A 101 -2.07 1.73 3.01
C TYR A 101 -3.12 2.84 2.91
N LEU A 102 -3.90 3.01 3.98
CA LEU A 102 -4.91 4.06 4.13
C LEU A 102 -4.56 4.92 5.34
N GLU A 103 -4.79 6.22 5.22
CA GLU A 103 -4.65 7.20 6.31
C GLU A 103 -5.95 8.01 6.42
N PHE A 104 -6.35 8.33 7.65
CA PHE A 104 -7.60 9.01 7.95
C PHE A 104 -7.40 10.15 8.93
N SER A 105 -8.18 11.22 8.79
CA SER A 105 -8.28 12.31 9.75
C SER A 105 -9.07 11.91 11.00
N GLU A 106 -9.03 12.73 12.06
CA GLU A 106 -9.76 12.46 13.31
C GLU A 106 -11.29 12.36 13.14
N ASN A 107 -11.86 12.89 12.05
CA ASN A 107 -13.28 12.73 11.71
C ASN A 107 -13.57 11.51 10.80
N GLY A 108 -12.58 10.64 10.55
CA GLY A 108 -12.72 9.41 9.77
C GLY A 108 -12.68 9.57 8.24
N GLN A 109 -12.43 10.78 7.72
CA GLN A 109 -12.26 10.99 6.28
C GLN A 109 -10.90 10.46 5.81
N THR A 110 -10.84 9.79 4.65
CA THR A 110 -9.56 9.33 4.08
C THR A 110 -8.73 10.52 3.62
N THR A 111 -7.54 10.69 4.18
CA THR A 111 -6.57 11.73 3.80
C THR A 111 -5.52 11.22 2.82
N LYS A 112 -5.21 9.91 2.84
CA LYS A 112 -4.18 9.31 1.98
C LYS A 112 -4.50 7.87 1.59
N ARG A 113 -4.12 7.48 0.38
CA ARG A 113 -4.11 6.10 -0.13
C ARG A 113 -2.80 5.84 -0.83
N VAL A 114 -2.09 4.77 -0.49
CA VAL A 114 -0.78 4.42 -1.06
C VAL A 114 -0.66 2.92 -1.22
N ASN A 115 -0.33 2.45 -2.43
CA ASN A 115 0.00 1.04 -2.62
C ASN A 115 1.49 0.77 -2.35
N HIS A 116 1.77 -0.36 -1.73
CA HIS A 116 3.11 -0.88 -1.45
C HIS A 116 3.28 -2.28 -2.04
N HIS A 117 4.51 -2.63 -2.36
CA HIS A 117 4.93 -3.99 -2.68
C HIS A 117 6.29 -4.22 -2.02
N ASN A 118 6.43 -5.25 -1.18
CA ASN A 118 7.63 -5.53 -0.41
C ASN A 118 8.22 -4.28 0.30
N ASP A 119 7.43 -3.60 1.13
CA ASP A 119 7.76 -2.34 1.85
C ASP A 119 7.99 -1.08 0.99
N VAL A 120 8.07 -1.22 -0.33
CA VAL A 120 8.37 -0.13 -1.26
C VAL A 120 7.07 0.38 -1.91
N ARG A 121 6.91 1.70 -2.10
CA ARG A 121 5.74 2.26 -2.80
C ARG A 121 5.67 1.73 -4.24
N HIS A 122 4.55 1.13 -4.62
CA HIS A 122 4.34 0.55 -5.93
C HIS A 122 2.85 0.63 -6.29
N GLY A 123 2.51 1.20 -7.44
CA GLY A 123 1.12 1.48 -7.84
C GLY A 123 0.67 2.89 -7.49
N GLU A 124 -0.65 3.06 -7.33
CA GLU A 124 -1.27 4.37 -7.09
C GLU A 124 -0.91 5.00 -5.74
N TYR A 125 -0.78 6.33 -5.75
CA TYR A 125 -0.76 7.22 -4.59
C TYR A 125 -1.82 8.30 -4.80
N LYS A 126 -2.68 8.53 -3.80
CA LYS A 126 -3.61 9.66 -3.77
C LYS A 126 -3.62 10.32 -2.41
N GLU A 127 -3.57 11.64 -2.39
CA GLU A 127 -3.77 12.46 -1.19
C GLU A 127 -5.02 13.34 -1.38
N PHE A 128 -5.77 13.54 -0.30
CA PHE A 128 -7.09 14.17 -0.32
C PHE A 128 -7.13 15.40 0.59
N ASN A 129 -7.87 16.42 0.17
CA ASN A 129 -8.28 17.55 0.99
C ASN A 129 -9.79 17.45 1.23
N TYR A 130 -10.18 16.97 2.41
CA TYR A 130 -11.56 16.58 2.73
C TYR A 130 -12.12 15.54 1.73
N THR A 131 -12.91 15.98 0.74
CA THR A 131 -13.54 15.14 -0.28
C THR A 131 -12.93 15.29 -1.67
N THR A 132 -12.06 16.29 -1.90
CA THR A 132 -11.39 16.49 -3.19
C THR A 132 -10.01 15.85 -3.20
N VAL A 133 -9.58 15.37 -4.36
CA VAL A 133 -8.22 14.88 -4.55
C VAL A 133 -7.30 16.09 -4.60
N LYS A 134 -6.28 16.11 -3.72
CA LYS A 134 -5.23 17.13 -3.67
C LYS A 134 -4.08 16.78 -4.61
N GLU A 135 -3.78 15.48 -4.69
CA GLU A 135 -2.64 14.97 -5.45
C GLU A 135 -2.85 13.52 -5.90
N GLU A 136 -2.47 13.22 -7.13
CA GLU A 136 -2.38 11.86 -7.69
C GLU A 136 -0.97 11.63 -8.22
N ARG A 137 -0.39 10.47 -7.87
CA ARG A 137 0.89 10.00 -8.42
C ARG A 137 0.81 8.49 -8.66
N PHE A 138 1.75 7.99 -9.47
CA PHE A 138 2.00 6.56 -9.59
C PHE A 138 3.48 6.28 -9.28
N TYR A 139 3.74 5.18 -8.59
CA TYR A 139 5.08 4.73 -8.22
C TYR A 139 5.40 3.38 -8.86
N ASN A 140 6.61 3.25 -9.41
CA ASN A 140 7.18 1.97 -9.82
C ASN A 140 8.44 1.72 -8.98
N HIS A 141 8.39 0.73 -8.09
CA HIS A 141 9.50 0.37 -7.18
C HIS A 141 10.12 1.59 -6.45
N GLY A 142 9.26 2.41 -5.84
CA GLY A 142 9.65 3.56 -5.02
C GLY A 142 9.94 4.84 -5.80
N LYS A 143 10.01 4.77 -7.13
CA LYS A 143 10.26 5.91 -8.02
C LYS A 143 8.96 6.40 -8.65
N LEU A 144 8.82 7.72 -8.87
CA LEU A 144 7.70 8.26 -9.64
C LEU A 144 7.79 7.82 -11.11
N GLU A 145 6.66 7.38 -11.66
CA GLU A 145 6.55 6.88 -13.02
C GLU A 145 5.18 7.27 -13.59
N GLY A 146 5.12 7.73 -14.84
CA GLY A 146 3.89 8.24 -15.44
C GLY A 146 3.51 9.64 -14.98
N THR A 147 2.23 10.00 -15.08
CA THR A 147 1.76 11.36 -14.78
C THR A 147 1.55 11.59 -13.28
N VAL A 148 2.11 12.67 -12.76
CA VAL A 148 1.74 13.29 -11.47
C VAL A 148 0.76 14.43 -11.75
N LYS A 149 -0.28 14.55 -10.93
CA LYS A 149 -1.22 15.68 -10.93
C LYS A 149 -1.38 16.26 -9.54
N ILE A 150 -1.37 17.58 -9.44
CA ILE A 150 -1.67 18.33 -8.22
C ILE A 150 -2.87 19.24 -8.53
N PHE A 151 -3.80 19.35 -7.59
CA PHE A 151 -5.10 19.99 -7.82
C PHE A 151 -5.33 21.17 -6.87
N TYR A 152 -6.11 22.13 -7.34
CA TYR A 152 -6.72 23.17 -6.52
C TYR A 152 -7.83 22.59 -5.64
N ALA A 153 -8.25 23.34 -4.62
CA ALA A 153 -9.31 22.93 -3.69
C ALA A 153 -10.67 22.68 -4.37
N ASP A 154 -10.92 23.30 -5.52
CA ASP A 154 -12.13 23.10 -6.36
C ASP A 154 -12.02 21.86 -7.28
N GLY A 155 -10.92 21.12 -7.23
CA GLY A 155 -10.68 19.91 -8.02
C GLY A 155 -10.12 20.16 -9.44
N LYS A 156 -9.83 21.41 -9.83
CA LYS A 156 -9.12 21.68 -11.08
C LYS A 156 -7.65 21.30 -10.97
N VAL A 157 -7.04 20.87 -12.07
CA VAL A 157 -5.59 20.63 -12.14
C VAL A 157 -4.88 21.98 -11.94
N MET A 158 -3.96 22.04 -10.99
CA MET A 158 -3.02 23.14 -10.78
C MET A 158 -1.69 22.86 -11.49
N GLU A 159 -1.22 21.62 -11.42
CA GLU A 159 -0.02 21.13 -12.09
C GLU A 159 -0.25 19.71 -12.61
N GLU A 160 0.23 19.41 -13.82
CA GLU A 160 0.51 18.04 -14.24
C GLU A 160 1.94 17.91 -14.80
N GLY A 161 2.55 16.74 -14.66
CA GLY A 161 3.86 16.47 -15.26
C GLY A 161 4.17 14.99 -15.38
N THR A 162 4.87 14.61 -16.45
CA THR A 162 5.28 13.22 -16.66
C THR A 162 6.63 12.94 -15.99
N TYR A 163 6.71 11.81 -15.30
CA TYR A 163 7.89 11.31 -14.61
C TYR A 163 8.31 9.95 -15.15
N LYS A 164 9.61 9.68 -15.13
CA LYS A 164 10.23 8.40 -15.45
C LYS A 164 11.40 8.15 -14.51
N ASN A 165 11.44 6.98 -13.87
CA ASN A 165 12.46 6.62 -12.88
C ASN A 165 12.67 7.67 -11.76
N GLY A 166 11.62 8.41 -11.39
CA GLY A 166 11.67 9.45 -10.35
C GLY A 166 12.06 10.85 -10.83
N LEU A 167 12.39 11.03 -12.12
CA LEU A 167 12.79 12.31 -12.71
C LEU A 167 11.69 12.82 -13.65
N ARG A 168 11.53 14.14 -13.82
CA ARG A 168 10.63 14.69 -14.86
C ARG A 168 11.16 14.30 -16.24
N ASP A 169 10.32 13.71 -17.08
CA ASP A 169 10.66 13.28 -18.43
C ASP A 169 9.43 13.41 -19.32
N GLY A 170 9.46 14.36 -20.24
CA GLY A 170 8.30 14.84 -21.00
C GLY A 170 7.75 16.18 -20.49
N VAL A 171 6.51 16.48 -20.88
CA VAL A 171 5.88 17.77 -20.64
C VAL A 171 5.40 17.91 -19.18
N SER A 172 5.54 19.12 -18.62
CA SER A 172 4.86 19.58 -17.42
C SER A 172 4.07 20.85 -17.73
N ARG A 173 2.89 20.99 -17.13
CA ARG A 173 1.98 22.12 -17.32
C ARG A 173 1.50 22.65 -15.98
N TRP A 174 1.34 23.97 -15.92
CA TRP A 174 0.72 24.67 -14.80
C TRP A 174 -0.48 25.47 -15.31
N TYR A 175 -1.49 25.57 -14.44
CA TYR A 175 -2.76 26.21 -14.75
C TYR A 175 -3.12 27.23 -13.67
N ASP A 176 -3.95 28.21 -14.01
CA ASP A 176 -4.57 29.10 -13.02
C ASP A 176 -5.83 28.45 -12.39
N GLN A 177 -6.44 29.14 -11.42
CA GLN A 177 -7.67 28.70 -10.76
C GLN A 177 -8.90 28.71 -11.69
N GLN A 178 -8.82 29.35 -12.85
CA GLN A 178 -9.87 29.32 -13.85
C GLN A 178 -9.77 28.03 -14.68
N GLY A 179 -8.56 27.48 -14.84
CA GLY A 179 -8.22 26.28 -15.60
C GLY A 179 -7.43 26.61 -16.88
N ASN A 180 -6.97 27.85 -17.06
CA ASN A 180 -6.16 28.24 -18.22
C ASN A 180 -4.72 27.82 -17.99
N MET A 181 -4.09 27.25 -19.01
CA MET A 181 -2.65 26.91 -18.95
C MET A 181 -1.83 28.20 -18.92
N THR A 182 -0.98 28.35 -17.89
CA THR A 182 -0.11 29.52 -17.71
C THR A 182 1.34 29.24 -18.11
N ILE A 183 1.79 27.99 -17.96
CA ILE A 183 3.17 27.55 -18.27
C ILE A 183 3.11 26.13 -18.86
N GLU A 184 3.85 25.89 -19.94
CA GLU A 184 4.20 24.55 -20.43
C GLU A 184 5.73 24.46 -20.55
N TYR A 185 6.34 23.45 -19.94
CA TYR A 185 7.77 23.17 -20.01
C TYR A 185 8.03 21.72 -20.40
N GLU A 186 9.09 21.46 -21.15
CA GLU A 186 9.52 20.10 -21.51
C GLU A 186 10.81 19.74 -20.79
N TYR A 187 10.83 18.57 -20.16
CA TYR A 187 11.97 18.05 -19.40
C TYR A 187 12.52 16.76 -19.99
N LYS A 188 13.82 16.51 -19.82
CA LYS A 188 14.45 15.23 -20.10
C LYS A 188 15.36 14.84 -18.94
N ASN A 189 15.17 13.65 -18.36
CA ASN A 189 15.94 13.16 -17.21
C ASN A 189 16.04 14.19 -16.05
N GLY A 190 15.00 15.01 -15.83
CA GLY A 190 14.96 16.07 -14.82
C GLY A 190 15.48 17.44 -15.28
N GLU A 191 16.15 17.54 -16.42
CA GLU A 191 16.67 18.81 -16.97
C GLU A 191 15.62 19.50 -17.85
N LEU A 192 15.50 20.82 -17.74
CA LEU A 192 14.59 21.63 -18.56
C LEU A 192 15.17 21.82 -19.97
N ILE A 193 14.52 21.27 -20.99
CA ILE A 193 14.98 21.33 -22.39
C ILE A 193 14.19 22.33 -23.24
N LYS A 194 12.96 22.70 -22.85
CA LYS A 194 12.13 23.66 -23.59
C LYS A 194 11.30 24.54 -22.65
N LYS A 195 11.17 25.82 -23.03
CA LYS A 195 10.30 26.85 -22.45
C LYS A 195 9.28 27.35 -23.48
#